data_AF-A0AA89C4Z4-F1
#
_entry.id   AF-A0AA89C4Z4-F1
#
_cell.length_a   1.000
_cell.length_b   1.000
_cell.length_c   1.000
_cell.angle_alpha   90.00
_cell.angle_beta   90.00
_cell.angle_gamma   90.00
#
_symmetry.space_group_name_H-M   'P 1'
#
loop_
_entity.id
_entity.type
_entity.pdbx_description
1 polymer ?
#
loop_
_entity_poly.entity_id
_entity_poly.type
_entity_poly.pdbx_seq_one_letter_code
_entity_poly.pdbx_strand_id
1 'polypeptide(L)' 'MTLLDSEHTTNVRAIIETKDISRYGFTLILTKHADSKQWGIAASWMACPARD' A
#
# COMPACT_ATOMS: atom_id res chain seq x y z
N MET A 1 7.52 7.99 -5.45
CA MET A 1 7.60 7.03 -6.57
C MET A 1 6.59 5.95 -6.28
N THR A 2 5.69 5.67 -7.21
CA THR A 2 4.68 4.61 -7.08
C THR A 2 5.09 3.44 -7.97
N LEU A 3 4.96 2.20 -7.48
CA LEU A 3 5.41 0.98 -8.17
C LEU A 3 4.39 -0.14 -7.95
N LEU A 4 4.14 -0.92 -9.00
CA LEU A 4 3.47 -2.21 -8.92
C LEU A 4 4.18 -3.19 -9.87
N ASP A 5 4.79 -4.22 -9.30
CA ASP A 5 5.45 -5.31 -10.01
C ASP A 5 4.80 -6.63 -9.56
N SER A 6 4.10 -7.27 -10.50
CA SER A 6 3.21 -8.40 -10.28
C SER A 6 3.44 -9.49 -11.30
N GLU A 7 3.20 -10.74 -10.89
CA GLU A 7 3.18 -11.88 -11.78
C GLU A 7 2.10 -11.72 -12.87
N HIS A 8 2.47 -11.97 -14.13
CA HIS A 8 1.62 -11.75 -15.30
C HIS A 8 0.63 -12.89 -15.56
N THR A 9 0.85 -14.05 -14.94
CA THR A 9 0.03 -15.27 -15.14
C THR A 9 -1.18 -15.37 -14.19
N THR A 10 -1.30 -14.47 -13.21
CA THR A 10 -2.38 -14.48 -12.21
C THR A 10 -3.07 -13.12 -12.15
N ASN A 11 -4.28 -13.07 -11.60
CA ASN A 11 -5.00 -11.81 -11.43
C ASN A 11 -4.28 -10.90 -10.43
N VAL A 12 -4.13 -9.63 -10.79
CA VAL A 12 -3.56 -8.59 -9.91
C VAL A 12 -4.56 -8.27 -8.81
N ARG A 13 -4.19 -8.54 -7.55
CA ARG A 13 -5.01 -8.25 -6.37
C ARG A 13 -4.12 -7.71 -5.24
N ALA A 14 -4.02 -6.40 -5.15
CA ALA A 14 -3.22 -5.70 -4.14
C ALA A 14 -4.06 -4.63 -3.42
N ILE A 15 -3.91 -4.55 -2.10
CA ILE A 15 -4.53 -3.53 -1.25
C ILE A 15 -3.42 -2.83 -0.48
N ILE A 16 -3.49 -1.50 -0.42
CA ILE A 16 -2.63 -0.67 0.43
C ILE A 16 -3.54 0.01 1.45
N GLU A 17 -3.31 -0.28 2.72
CA GLU A 17 -4.07 0.28 3.83
C GLU A 17 -3.16 1.11 4.72
N THR A 18 -3.69 2.22 5.24
CA THR A 18 -3.04 3.01 6.29
C THR A 18 -3.66 2.67 7.63
N LYS A 19 -2.86 2.29 8.62
CA LYS A 19 -3.29 2.00 10.01
C LYS A 19 -2.49 2.81 11.03
N ASP A 20 -3.00 2.85 12.25
CA ASP A 20 -2.34 3.47 13.41
C ASP A 20 -1.90 4.91 13.17
N ILE A 21 -2.77 5.71 12.54
CA ILE A 21 -2.48 7.10 12.20
C ILE A 21 -2.40 7.93 13.49
N SER A 22 -1.25 8.58 13.68
CA SER A 22 -1.00 9.51 14.78
C SER A 22 -0.23 10.73 14.28
N ARG A 23 -0.01 11.70 15.17
CA ARG A 23 0.83 12.88 14.87
C ARG A 23 2.30 12.54 14.56
N TYR A 24 2.76 11.34 14.91
CA TYR A 24 4.15 10.91 14.73
C TYR A 24 4.36 10.02 13.50
N GLY A 25 3.28 9.57 12.87
CA GLY A 25 3.36 8.69 11.72
C GLY A 25 2.16 7.76 11.61
N PHE A 26 2.30 6.79 10.72
CA PHE A 26 1.30 5.77 10.42
C PHE A 26 2.01 4.51 9.90
N THR A 27 1.28 3.40 9.90
CA THR A 27 1.71 2.13 9.33
C THR A 27 1.07 1.94 7.95
N LEU A 28 1.86 1.61 6.93
CA LEU A 28 1.33 1.10 5.67
C LEU A 28 1.33 -0.42 5.69
N ILE A 29 0.17 -1.00 5.41
CA ILE A 29 0.01 -2.45 5.22
C ILE A 29 -0.24 -2.70 3.75
N LEU A 30 0.63 -3.52 3.16
CA LEU A 30 0.56 -3.91 1.76
C LEU A 30 0.18 -5.39 1.70
N THR A 31 -1.04 -5.66 1.22
CA THR A 31 -1.62 -7.01 1.22
C THR A 31 -1.84 -7.48 -0.20
N LYS A 32 -1.39 -8.70 -0.50
CA LYS A 32 -1.78 -9.44 -1.70
C LYS A 32 -2.91 -10.41 -1.37
N HIS A 33 -3.82 -10.67 -2.31
CA HIS A 33 -4.92 -11.61 -2.09
C HIS A 33 -4.84 -12.87 -2.96
N ALA A 34 -5.31 -13.98 -2.39
CA ALA A 34 -5.40 -15.29 -3.03
C ALA A 34 -4.06 -15.74 -3.65
N ASP A 35 -4.11 -16.22 -4.89
CA ASP A 35 -2.99 -16.74 -5.69
C ASP A 35 -2.10 -15.65 -6.31
N SER A 36 -2.45 -14.36 -6.13
CA SER A 36 -1.63 -13.28 -6.68
C SER A 36 -0.22 -13.28 -6.09
N LYS A 37 0.76 -12.96 -6.94
CA LYS A 37 2.16 -12.84 -6.57
C LYS A 37 2.68 -11.46 -6.94
N GLN A 38 3.27 -10.79 -5.96
CA GLN A 38 3.75 -9.41 -6.05
C GLN A 38 5.25 -9.43 -5.75
N TRP A 39 6.04 -8.86 -6.65
CA TRP A 39 7.50 -8.74 -6.52
C TRP A 39 7.89 -7.40 -5.91
N GLY A 40 7.11 -6.36 -6.16
CA GLY A 40 7.32 -5.03 -5.59
C GLY A 40 6.04 -4.22 -5.57
N ILE A 41 5.80 -3.52 -4.46
CA ILE A 41 4.73 -2.54 -4.34
C ILE A 41 5.31 -1.32 -3.61
N ALA A 42 5.15 -0.14 -4.18
CA ALA A 42 5.51 1.12 -3.53
C ALA A 42 4.35 2.09 -3.56
N ALA A 43 4.08 2.71 -2.41
CA ALA A 43 3.05 3.71 -2.23
C ALA A 43 3.69 5.09 -2.03
N SER A 44 3.22 6.08 -2.77
CA SER A 44 3.43 7.48 -2.40
C SER A 44 2.26 7.92 -1.50
N TRP A 45 2.53 8.74 -0.49
CA TRP A 45 1.53 9.16 0.49
C TRP A 45 1.53 10.68 0.69
N MET A 46 0.42 11.20 1.18
CA MET A 46 0.24 12.59 1.59
C MET A 46 -0.50 12.62 2.91
N ALA A 47 0.02 13.38 3.89
CA ALA A 47 -0.67 13.63 5.14
C ALA A 47 -1.20 15.08 5.14
N CYS A 48 -2.48 15.24 5.44
CA CYS A 48 -3.11 16.54 5.62
C CYS A 48 -3.64 16.63 7.06
N PRO A 49 -2.85 17.18 7.99
CA PRO A 49 -3.35 17.40 9.35
C PRO A 49 -4.47 18.44 9.33
N ALA A 50 -5.52 18.20 10.11
CA ALA A 50 -6.53 19.23 10.35
C ALA A 50 -5.86 20.44 11.01
N ARG A 51 -6.28 21.65 10.64
CA ARG A 51 -5.94 22.84 11.43
C ARG A 51 -6.76 22.79 12.71
N ASP A 52 -6.06 22.71 13.83
CA ASP A 52 -6.63 22.94 15.16
C ASP A 52 -7.20 24.37 15.27
#